data_AF-A0A0K8TA55-F1
#
_entry.id   AF-A0A0K8TA55-F1
#
_cell.length_a   1.000
_cell.length_b   1.000
_cell.length_c   1.000
_cell.angle_alpha   90.00
_cell.angle_beta   90.00
_cell.angle_gamma   90.00
#
_symmetry.space_group_name_H-M   'P 1'
#
loop_
_entity.id
_entity.type
_entity.pdbx_description
1 polymer ?
#
loop_
_entity_poly.entity_id
_entity_poly.type
_entity_poly.pdbx_seq_one_letter_code
_entity_poly.pdbx_strand_id
1 'polypeptide(L)'
;AQQQQARPPAQQQPPRQTPQQSGSANEVEILVPGNKVGLVIGKGGETIKKLQDETGAKMWVVQDSRSAESTHKPLRIGGDPKKVAEARRRVMEIIGEEDQGTPPARGQQQRPQQGGPRSQQPQQSAPWSQQPQQ
;
A
#
# COMPACT_ATOMS: atom_id res chain seq x y z
N ALA A 1 42.33 -12.37 -30.63
CA ALA A 1 41.36 -12.43 -29.51
C ALA A 1 40.83 -11.01 -29.28
N GLN A 2 39.68 -10.64 -29.87
CA GLN A 2 38.37 -10.62 -29.17
C GLN A 2 38.51 -9.95 -27.79
N GLN A 3 38.50 -8.62 -27.74
CA GLN A 3 37.36 -7.74 -27.41
C GLN A 3 36.69 -8.03 -26.05
N GLN A 4 36.85 -7.04 -25.15
CA GLN A 4 35.84 -6.40 -24.31
C GLN A 4 34.97 -7.29 -23.39
N GLN A 5 35.03 -6.99 -22.08
CA GLN A 5 33.85 -6.55 -21.32
C GLN A 5 34.21 -6.15 -19.87
N ALA A 6 34.40 -4.86 -19.65
CA ALA A 6 34.07 -4.23 -18.38
C ALA A 6 32.57 -3.91 -18.41
N ARG A 7 31.81 -4.40 -17.41
CA ARG A 7 30.38 -4.14 -17.21
C ARG A 7 30.11 -3.92 -15.71
N PRO A 8 29.09 -3.11 -15.36
CA PRO A 8 29.17 -1.98 -14.44
C PRO A 8 28.79 -2.30 -12.98
N PRO A 9 28.91 -1.34 -12.03
CA PRO A 9 28.44 -1.51 -10.66
C PRO A 9 26.95 -1.89 -10.64
N ALA A 10 26.62 -2.90 -9.83
CA ALA A 10 25.27 -3.29 -9.51
C ALA A 10 24.53 -2.09 -8.88
N GLN A 11 23.88 -1.35 -9.77
CA GLN A 11 22.62 -0.66 -9.64
C GLN A 11 22.17 -0.43 -8.20
N GLN A 12 22.33 0.82 -7.79
CA GLN A 12 21.50 1.46 -6.78
C GLN A 12 20.04 1.05 -7.04
N GLN A 13 19.46 0.31 -6.10
CA GLN A 13 18.04 0.00 -6.17
C GLN A 13 17.28 1.34 -6.15
N PRO A 14 16.43 1.63 -7.15
CA PRO A 14 15.55 2.78 -7.07
C PRO A 14 14.65 2.65 -5.82
N PRO A 15 14.23 3.76 -5.20
CA PRO A 15 13.34 3.71 -4.06
C PRO A 15 12.13 2.86 -4.44
N ARG A 16 11.92 1.76 -3.70
CA ARG A 16 10.74 0.93 -3.85
C ARG A 16 9.53 1.86 -3.77
N GLN A 17 8.84 1.90 -4.89
CA GLN A 17 7.69 2.74 -5.11
C GLN A 17 6.70 2.53 -3.95
N THR A 18 6.40 3.66 -3.32
CA THR A 18 5.23 3.96 -2.48
C THR A 18 4.06 3.01 -2.71
N PRO A 19 3.43 2.45 -1.64
CA PRO A 19 2.00 2.27 -1.69
C PRO A 19 1.42 3.67 -1.87
N GLN A 20 1.03 3.95 -3.10
CA GLN A 20 0.35 5.14 -3.55
C GLN A 20 -0.98 5.28 -2.80
N GLN A 21 -0.94 5.77 -1.56
CA GLN A 21 -2.02 6.59 -1.01
C GLN A 21 -1.79 8.03 -1.50
N SER A 22 -1.74 8.20 -2.81
CA SER A 22 -1.87 9.50 -3.46
C SER A 22 -3.20 9.50 -4.20
N GLY A 23 -4.29 9.34 -3.45
CA GLY A 23 -5.50 10.05 -3.82
C GLY A 23 -5.19 11.53 -3.64
N SER A 24 -5.59 12.40 -4.57
CA SER A 24 -5.60 13.85 -4.40
C SER A 24 -5.92 14.16 -2.95
N ALA A 25 -5.23 15.09 -2.26
CA ALA A 25 -5.35 15.27 -0.79
C ALA A 25 -6.80 15.47 -0.24
N ASN A 26 -7.78 15.59 -1.14
CA ASN A 26 -9.21 15.77 -0.91
C ASN A 26 -10.09 14.68 -1.53
N GLU A 27 -9.55 13.57 -2.07
CA GLU A 27 -10.31 12.50 -2.72
C GLU A 27 -9.70 11.12 -2.45
N VAL A 28 -10.54 10.15 -2.07
CA VAL A 28 -10.14 8.75 -1.88
C VAL A 28 -10.96 7.84 -2.78
N GLU A 29 -10.35 6.75 -3.22
CA GLU A 29 -11.00 5.68 -3.96
C GLU A 29 -11.00 4.41 -3.11
N ILE A 30 -12.16 3.76 -3.04
CA ILE A 30 -12.37 2.50 -2.31
C ILE A 30 -13.03 1.48 -3.21
N LEU A 31 -12.53 0.25 -3.19
CA LEU A 31 -13.04 -0.85 -4.00
C LEU A 31 -14.20 -1.53 -3.27
N VAL A 32 -15.43 -1.27 -3.71
CA VAL A 32 -16.63 -1.82 -3.08
C VAL A 32 -17.06 -3.10 -3.81
N PRO A 33 -17.24 -4.23 -3.12
CA PRO A 33 -17.78 -5.44 -3.75
C PRO A 33 -19.16 -5.17 -4.38
N GLY A 34 -19.40 -5.62 -5.60
CA GLY A 34 -20.64 -5.41 -6.35
C GLY A 34 -21.87 -6.03 -5.68
N ASN A 35 -21.70 -7.08 -4.88
CA ASN A 35 -22.73 -7.65 -4.02
C ASN A 35 -23.09 -6.73 -2.83
N LYS A 36 -22.20 -5.83 -2.41
CA LYS A 36 -22.40 -4.86 -1.32
C LYS A 36 -22.64 -3.43 -1.81
N VAL A 37 -22.32 -3.11 -3.06
CA VAL A 37 -22.49 -1.76 -3.63
C VAL A 37 -23.94 -1.30 -3.58
N GLY A 38 -24.90 -2.21 -3.80
CA GLY A 38 -26.33 -1.92 -3.68
C GLY A 38 -26.75 -1.54 -2.26
N LEU A 39 -26.05 -2.03 -1.23
CA LEU A 39 -26.27 -1.66 0.17
C LEU A 39 -25.69 -0.28 0.48
N VAL A 40 -24.52 0.05 -0.07
CA VAL A 40 -23.90 1.39 0.07
C VAL A 40 -24.76 2.46 -0.63
N ILE A 41 -25.25 2.16 -1.83
CA ILE A 41 -26.13 3.06 -2.59
C ILE A 41 -27.50 3.16 -1.92
N GLY A 42 -28.05 2.03 -1.48
CA GLY A 42 -29.42 1.93 -0.96
C GLY A 42 -30.46 1.87 -2.07
N LYS A 43 -31.70 1.52 -1.71
CA LYS A 43 -32.84 1.53 -2.64
C LYS A 43 -33.03 2.96 -3.17
N GLY A 44 -32.90 3.15 -4.49
CA GLY A 44 -33.04 4.46 -5.13
C GLY A 44 -31.93 5.47 -4.82
N GLY A 45 -30.79 5.06 -4.25
CA GLY A 45 -29.70 5.99 -3.91
C GLY A 45 -29.89 6.77 -2.60
N GLU A 46 -30.87 6.40 -1.77
CA GLU A 46 -31.15 7.10 -0.51
C GLU A 46 -30.00 7.00 0.50
N THR A 47 -29.37 5.82 0.62
CA THR A 47 -28.28 5.59 1.59
C THR A 47 -27.03 6.39 1.22
N ILE A 48 -26.59 6.33 -0.03
CA ILE A 48 -25.43 7.13 -0.48
C ILE A 48 -25.70 8.63 -0.39
N LYS A 49 -26.95 9.07 -0.58
CA LYS A 49 -27.31 10.48 -0.40
C LYS A 49 -27.28 10.90 1.07
N LYS A 50 -27.83 10.07 1.96
CA LYS A 50 -27.78 10.28 3.41
C LYS A 50 -26.35 10.31 3.94
N LEU A 51 -25.50 9.41 3.47
CA LEU A 51 -24.07 9.40 3.82
C LEU A 51 -23.35 10.67 3.33
N GLN A 52 -23.69 11.19 2.14
CA GLN A 52 -23.14 12.47 1.65
C GLN A 52 -23.62 13.63 2.51
N ASP A 53 -24.88 13.62 2.94
CA ASP A 53 -25.47 14.65 3.79
C ASP A 53 -24.87 14.63 5.21
N GLU A 54 -24.79 13.45 5.84
CA GLU A 54 -24.23 13.27 7.19
C GLU A 54 -22.75 13.65 7.27
N THR A 55 -21.97 13.31 6.24
CA THR A 55 -20.52 13.55 6.24
C THR A 55 -20.13 14.85 5.56
N GLY A 56 -21.00 15.40 4.72
CA GLY A 56 -20.71 16.51 3.82
C GLY A 56 -19.67 16.19 2.74
N ALA A 57 -19.31 14.91 2.55
CA ALA A 57 -18.45 14.47 1.46
C ALA A 57 -19.30 14.19 0.21
N LYS A 58 -18.67 14.24 -0.96
CA LYS A 58 -19.28 13.93 -2.25
C LYS A 58 -18.87 12.52 -2.68
N MET A 59 -19.82 11.69 -3.08
CA MET A 59 -19.57 10.26 -3.37
C MET A 59 -20.10 9.89 -4.75
N TRP A 60 -19.30 9.19 -5.56
CA TRP A 60 -19.75 8.67 -6.85
C TRP A 60 -19.10 7.33 -7.18
N VAL A 61 -19.92 6.42 -7.72
CA VAL A 61 -19.46 5.10 -8.16
C VAL A 61 -18.88 5.24 -9.56
N VAL A 62 -17.64 4.80 -9.74
CA VAL A 62 -16.99 4.72 -11.06
C VAL A 62 -17.50 3.47 -11.75
N GLN A 63 -18.26 3.64 -12.82
CA GLN A 63 -18.61 2.56 -13.73
C GLN A 63 -17.52 2.44 -14.78
N ASP A 64 -16.56 1.54 -14.56
CA ASP A 64 -15.59 1.24 -15.60
C ASP A 64 -16.25 0.35 -16.66
N SER A 65 -16.43 0.89 -17.86
CA SER A 65 -17.13 0.22 -18.97
C SER A 65 -16.39 -1.03 -19.47
N ARG A 66 -15.11 -1.22 -19.14
CA ARG A 66 -14.35 -2.43 -19.47
C ARG A 66 -14.49 -3.56 -18.44
N SER A 67 -15.09 -3.26 -17.30
CA SER A 67 -15.20 -4.14 -16.14
C SER A 67 -16.67 -4.42 -15.79
N ALA A 68 -17.51 -4.59 -16.82
CA ALA A 68 -18.91 -5.00 -16.66
C ALA A 68 -19.05 -6.32 -15.85
N GLU A 69 -18.00 -7.13 -15.82
CA GLU A 69 -17.89 -8.39 -15.08
C GLU A 69 -17.10 -8.28 -13.75
N SER A 70 -16.65 -7.07 -13.36
CA SER A 70 -15.88 -6.95 -12.11
C SER A 70 -16.78 -7.07 -10.89
N THR A 71 -16.46 -8.07 -10.07
CA THR A 71 -17.01 -8.30 -8.72
C THR A 71 -16.80 -7.11 -7.78
N HIS A 72 -15.97 -6.12 -8.14
CA HIS A 72 -15.71 -4.91 -7.35
C HIS A 72 -15.93 -3.66 -8.21
N LYS A 73 -16.55 -2.63 -7.62
CA LYS A 73 -16.78 -1.31 -8.21
C LYS A 73 -15.99 -0.26 -7.43
N PRO A 74 -15.15 0.56 -8.08
CA PRO A 74 -14.50 1.68 -7.42
C PRO A 74 -15.55 2.72 -7.02
N LEU A 75 -15.60 3.07 -5.75
CA LEU A 75 -16.35 4.20 -5.20
C LEU A 75 -15.35 5.30 -4.88
N ARG A 76 -15.55 6.48 -5.46
CA ARG A 76 -14.76 7.67 -5.17
C ARG A 76 -15.52 8.56 -4.20
N ILE A 77 -14.78 9.08 -3.22
CA ILE A 77 -15.27 10.01 -2.21
C ILE A 77 -14.37 11.24 -2.28
N GLY A 78 -14.93 12.38 -2.65
CA GLY A 78 -14.25 13.67 -2.74
C GLY A 78 -14.83 14.71 -1.80
N GLY A 79 -14.00 15.64 -1.33
CA GLY A 79 -14.38 16.72 -0.43
C GLY A 79 -13.28 17.06 0.56
N ASP A 80 -13.62 17.70 1.67
CA ASP A 80 -12.64 17.98 2.72
C ASP A 80 -12.04 16.66 3.26
N PRO A 81 -10.73 16.59 3.54
CA PRO A 81 -10.08 15.37 4.00
C PRO A 81 -10.70 14.80 5.29
N LYS A 82 -11.21 15.69 6.16
CA LYS A 82 -11.95 15.31 7.37
C LYS A 82 -13.27 14.60 7.05
N LYS A 83 -14.02 15.13 6.08
CA LYS A 83 -15.31 14.59 5.64
C LYS A 83 -15.14 13.30 4.86
N VAL A 84 -14.13 13.26 4.00
CA VAL A 84 -13.76 12.09 3.20
C VAL A 84 -13.35 10.92 4.09
N ALA A 85 -12.57 11.17 5.16
CA ALA A 85 -12.21 10.14 6.13
C ALA A 85 -13.44 9.56 6.86
N GLU A 86 -14.38 10.40 7.27
CA GLU A 86 -15.62 9.97 7.92
C GLU A 86 -16.51 9.17 6.96
N ALA A 87 -16.68 9.64 5.72
CA ALA A 87 -17.45 8.95 4.68
C ALA A 87 -16.83 7.60 4.31
N ARG A 88 -15.50 7.55 4.15
CA ARG A 88 -14.76 6.30 3.93
C ARG A 88 -15.05 5.30 5.04
N ARG A 89 -14.97 5.72 6.32
CA ARG A 89 -15.26 4.85 7.47
C ARG A 89 -16.69 4.29 7.43
N ARG A 90 -17.68 5.14 7.14
CA ARG A 90 -19.09 4.72 7.05
C ARG A 90 -19.33 3.74 5.91
N VAL A 91 -18.73 3.97 4.75
CA VAL A 91 -18.85 3.02 3.62
C VAL A 91 -18.20 1.69 3.97
N MET A 92 -17.02 1.72 4.56
CA MET A 92 -16.27 0.55 5.05
C MET A 92 -17.08 -0.30 6.04
N GLU A 93 -17.79 0.35 6.96
CA GLU A 93 -18.72 -0.31 7.89
C GLU A 93 -19.86 -1.04 7.17
N ILE A 94 -20.44 -0.44 6.13
CA ILE A 94 -21.55 -1.03 5.36
C ILE A 94 -21.09 -2.25 4.53
N ILE A 95 -19.89 -2.18 3.95
CA ILE A 95 -19.33 -3.28 3.16
C ILE A 95 -18.74 -4.38 4.06
N GLY A 96 -18.55 -4.10 5.35
CA GLY A 96 -17.99 -5.02 6.35
C GLY A 96 -16.47 -5.11 6.31
N GLU A 97 -15.80 -4.17 5.64
CA GLU A 97 -14.36 -4.02 5.70
C GLU A 97 -14.06 -3.00 6.80
N GLU A 98 -13.94 -3.46 8.06
CA GLU A 98 -13.22 -2.67 9.06
C GLU A 98 -11.82 -2.39 8.50
N ASP A 99 -11.59 -1.13 8.09
CA ASP A 99 -10.24 -0.63 7.81
C ASP A 99 -9.41 -1.00 9.03
N GLN A 100 -8.46 -1.93 8.85
CA GLN A 100 -7.28 -2.06 9.71
C GLN A 100 -6.41 -0.81 9.57
N GLY A 101 -7.02 0.37 9.66
CA GLY A 101 -6.39 1.66 9.69
C GLY A 101 -5.73 1.82 11.03
N THR A 102 -4.44 1.47 11.06
CA THR A 102 -3.37 1.90 11.98
C THR A 102 -2.72 0.71 12.70
N PRO A 103 -1.56 0.19 12.24
CA PRO A 103 -0.63 -0.39 13.21
C PRO A 103 -0.31 0.72 14.21
N PRO A 104 -0.40 0.52 15.55
CA PRO A 104 0.11 1.49 16.48
C PRO A 104 1.63 1.59 16.30
N ALA A 105 2.06 2.46 15.39
CA ALA A 105 3.41 2.96 15.31
C ALA A 105 3.60 3.93 16.49
N ARG A 106 3.66 3.39 17.71
CA ARG A 106 4.15 4.14 18.87
C ARG A 106 4.68 3.23 19.97
N GLY A 107 5.71 2.48 19.62
CA GLY A 107 6.68 1.90 20.55
C GLY A 107 8.09 2.38 20.19
N GLN A 108 8.39 3.62 20.56
CA GLN A 108 9.70 4.11 21.06
C GLN A 108 10.97 3.49 20.42
N GLN A 109 11.63 4.16 19.50
CA GLN A 109 12.64 5.18 19.82
C GLN A 109 13.88 4.59 20.55
N GLN A 110 14.93 4.41 19.73
CA GLN A 110 16.35 4.65 20.00
C GLN A 110 17.20 3.60 20.74
N ARG A 111 18.33 3.33 20.07
CA ARG A 111 19.49 2.52 20.44
C ARG A 111 20.07 2.95 21.80
N PRO A 112 20.71 2.01 22.50
CA PRO A 112 22.06 2.25 22.97
C PRO A 112 23.01 1.27 22.26
N GLN A 113 24.00 1.86 21.61
CA GLN A 113 25.23 1.18 21.23
C GLN A 113 25.93 0.75 22.52
N GLN A 114 26.06 -0.55 22.78
CA GLN A 114 27.05 -1.04 23.73
C GLN A 114 27.74 -2.25 23.11
N GLY A 115 29.03 -2.05 22.81
CA GLY A 115 29.88 -2.99 22.12
C GLY A 115 30.15 -4.26 22.93
N GLY A 116 30.16 -5.39 22.21
CA GLY A 116 30.76 -6.63 22.68
C GLY A 116 32.06 -6.88 21.90
N PRO A 117 33.19 -7.15 22.57
CA PRO A 117 34.47 -7.34 21.89
C PRO A 117 34.50 -8.67 21.13
N ARG A 118 34.75 -8.55 19.83
CA ARG A 118 35.62 -9.38 18.99
C ARG A 118 36.02 -10.72 19.62
N SER A 119 35.17 -11.73 19.45
CA SER A 119 35.57 -13.13 19.63
C SER A 119 36.31 -13.56 18.36
N GLN A 120 37.62 -13.71 18.52
CA GLN A 120 38.55 -14.14 17.50
C GLN A 120 38.14 -15.51 16.97
N GLN A 121 37.82 -15.59 15.69
CA GLN A 121 37.69 -16.86 14.99
C GLN A 121 39.11 -17.41 14.75
N PRO A 122 39.45 -18.61 15.24
CA PRO A 122 40.74 -19.20 14.97
C PRO A 122 40.87 -19.49 13.48
N GLN A 123 41.97 -19.01 12.88
CA GLN A 123 42.41 -19.41 11.55
C GLN A 123 42.65 -20.92 11.59
N GLN A 124 41.74 -21.66 10.97
CA GLN A 124 41.98 -23.05 10.62
C GLN A 124 42.67 -23.06 9.26
N SER A 125 43.97 -23.24 9.36
CA SER A 125 44.93 -23.60 8.32
C SER A 125 44.39 -24.75 7.45
N ALA A 126 44.37 -24.56 6.14
CA ALA A 126 44.50 -25.64 5.17
C ALA A 126 45.10 -25.09 3.86
N PRO A 127 46.38 -25.40 3.55
CA PRO A 127 47.04 -25.02 2.31
C PRO A 127 46.86 -26.11 1.25
N TRP A 128 45.87 -25.97 0.37
CA TRP A 128 45.69 -26.87 -0.78
C TRP A 128 44.94 -26.09 -1.88
N SER A 129 45.31 -26.03 -3.15
CA SER A 129 46.46 -26.48 -3.91
C SER A 129 46.35 -25.73 -5.23
N GLN A 130 47.50 -25.39 -5.80
CA GLN A 130 47.61 -25.00 -7.20
C GLN A 130 46.76 -25.90 -8.11
N GLN A 131 46.11 -25.29 -9.11
CA GLN A 131 45.79 -26.02 -10.33
C GLN A 131 46.06 -25.11 -11.54
N PRO A 132 46.77 -25.62 -12.56
CA PRO A 132 47.44 -24.80 -13.56
C PRO A 132 46.49 -24.33 -14.66
N GLN A 133 46.90 -23.23 -15.26
CA GLN A 133 46.38 -22.65 -16.48
C GLN A 133 46.66 -23.58 -17.67
N GLN A 134 45.62 -23.83 -18.47
CA GLN A 134 45.69 -24.14 -19.89
C GLN A 134 44.77 -23.15 -20.60
#